data_AF-A0A932X337-F1
#
_entry.id   AF-A0A932X337-F1
#
_cell.length_a   1.000
_cell.length_b   1.000
_cell.length_c   1.000
_cell.angle_alpha   90.00
_cell.angle_beta   90.00
_cell.angle_gamma   90.00
#
_symmetry.space_group_name_H-M   'P 1'
#
loop_
_entity.id
_entity.type
_entity.pdbx_description
1 polymer ?
#
loop_
_entity_poly.entity_id
_entity_poly.type
_entity_poly.pdbx_seq_one_letter_code
_entity_poly.pdbx_strand_id
1 'polypeptide(L)' 'MPSRAQVIRHYRKRLARQNKDKVWVRAGEVYGIFHLAELSILTGIRLKNLPPEVGTREQVFRRYGLEPPS' A
#
# COMPACT_ATOMS: atom_id res chain seq x y z
N MET A 1 24.80 -24.95 4.39
CA MET A 1 23.39 -24.52 4.51
C MET A 1 23.32 -23.24 5.33
N PRO A 2 22.47 -22.26 4.98
CA PRO A 2 22.32 -21.04 5.77
C PRO A 2 21.78 -21.34 7.16
N SER A 3 22.22 -20.58 8.17
CA SER A 3 21.72 -20.72 9.54
C SER A 3 20.28 -20.21 9.65
N ARG A 4 19.51 -20.72 10.63
CA ARG A 4 18.15 -20.23 10.93
C ARG A 4 18.11 -18.71 11.09
N ALA A 5 19.12 -18.12 11.74
CA ALA A 5 19.23 -16.69 11.92
C ALA A 5 19.38 -15.93 10.59
N GLN A 6 20.17 -16.46 9.65
CA GLN A 6 20.32 -15.88 8.31
C GLN A 6 18.99 -15.91 7.54
N VAL A 7 18.27 -17.03 7.58
CA VAL A 7 16.96 -17.18 6.92
C VAL A 7 15.93 -16.17 7.47
N ILE A 8 15.83 -16.06 8.80
CA ILE A 8 14.91 -15.11 9.45
C ILE A 8 15.25 -13.66 9.07
N ARG A 9 16.55 -13.30 9.06
CA ARG A 9 17.01 -11.97 8.66
C ARG A 9 16.63 -11.64 7.21
N HIS A 10 16.83 -12.57 6.28
CA HIS A 10 16.42 -12.38 4.88
C HIS A 10 14.90 -12.23 4.73
N TYR A 11 14.14 -13.05 5.45
CA TYR A 11 12.69 -12.96 5.46
C TYR A 11 12.19 -11.59 5.98
N ARG A 12 12.74 -11.12 7.11
CA ARG A 12 12.40 -9.80 7.66
C ARG A 12 12.73 -8.65 6.72
N LYS A 13 13.90 -8.70 6.06
CA LYS A 13 14.26 -7.70 5.04
C LYS A 13 13.29 -7.70 3.86
N ARG A 14 12.87 -8.88 3.40
CA ARG A 14 11.89 -9.02 2.32
C ARG A 14 10.53 -8.43 2.73
N LEU A 15 10.05 -8.76 3.92
CA LEU A 15 8.80 -8.20 4.46
C LEU A 15 8.86 -6.68 4.58
N ALA A 16 9.95 -6.13 5.13
CA ALA A 16 10.13 -4.70 5.26
C ALA A 16 10.08 -4.00 3.89
N ARG A 17 10.72 -4.60 2.86
CA ARG A 17 10.67 -4.07 1.50
C ARG A 17 9.28 -4.15 0.87
N GLN A 18 8.55 -5.24 1.10
CA GLN A 18 7.19 -5.44 0.57
C GLN A 18 6.13 -4.54 1.22
N ASN A 19 6.39 -4.09 2.45
CA ASN A 19 5.44 -3.27 3.23
C ASN A 19 5.88 -1.82 3.40
N LYS A 20 7.01 -1.42 2.81
CA LYS A 20 7.59 -0.08 2.98
C LYS A 20 6.60 1.03 2.64
N ASP A 21 5.83 0.82 1.57
CA ASP A 21 4.89 1.80 1.04
C ASP A 21 3.43 1.43 1.36
N LYS A 22 3.21 0.57 2.36
CA LYS A 22 1.87 0.25 2.86
C LYS A 22 1.55 1.06 4.11
N VAL A 23 0.32 1.52 4.19
CA VAL A 23 -0.20 2.28 5.33
C VAL A 23 -1.42 1.58 5.91
N TRP A 24 -1.53 1.64 7.23
CA TRP A 24 -2.71 1.21 7.95
C TRP A 24 -3.64 2.41 8.10
N VAL A 25 -4.84 2.30 7.54
CA VAL A 25 -5.90 3.31 7.64
C VAL A 25 -7.00 2.79 8.55
N ARG A 26 -7.44 3.63 9.48
CA ARG A 26 -8.60 3.39 10.35
C ARG A 26 -9.72 4.35 9.99
N ALA A 27 -10.93 3.85 9.85
CA ALA A 27 -12.14 4.65 9.65
C ALA A 27 -13.22 4.17 10.63
N GLY A 28 -13.41 4.89 11.74
CA GLY A 28 -14.24 4.42 12.84
C GLY A 28 -13.73 3.09 13.41
N GLU A 29 -14.58 2.06 13.39
CA GLU A 29 -14.29 0.72 13.90
C GLU A 29 -13.70 -0.24 12.85
N VAL A 30 -13.59 0.21 11.59
CA VAL A 30 -12.99 -0.60 10.52
C VAL A 30 -11.57 -0.15 10.22
N TYR A 31 -10.77 -1.10 9.73
CA TYR A 31 -9.43 -0.81 9.26
C TYR A 31 -9.08 -1.52 7.95
N GLY A 32 -8.14 -0.93 7.23
CA GLY A 32 -7.60 -1.48 5.99
C GLY A 32 -6.12 -1.18 5.82
N ILE A 33 -5.46 -1.97 4.98
CA ILE A 33 -4.07 -1.73 4.56
C ILE A 33 -4.12 -1.29 3.10
N PHE A 34 -3.53 -0.13 2.82
CA PHE A 34 -3.51 0.48 1.49
C PHE A 34 -2.07 0.71 1.03
N HIS A 35 -1.85 0.76 -0.28
CA HIS A 35 -0.63 1.36 -0.80
C HIS A 35 -0.69 2.88 -0.59
N LEU A 36 0.38 3.49 -0.07
CA LEU A 36 0.45 4.92 0.24
C LEU A 36 0.08 5.79 -0.96
N ALA A 37 0.54 5.39 -2.14
CA ALA A 37 0.24 6.09 -3.37
C ALA A 37 -1.24 6.02 -3.76
N GLU A 38 -1.90 4.87 -3.60
CA GLU A 38 -3.34 4.75 -3.84
C GLU A 38 -4.13 5.59 -2.84
N LEU A 39 -3.75 5.56 -1.56
CA LEU A 39 -4.36 6.41 -0.54
C LEU A 39 -4.23 7.89 -0.89
N SER A 40 -3.09 8.31 -1.42
CA SER A 40 -2.86 9.70 -1.83
C SER A 40 -3.83 10.16 -2.91
N ILE A 41 -4.15 9.28 -3.87
CA ILE A 41 -5.15 9.55 -4.92
C ILE A 41 -6.56 9.60 -4.35
N LEU A 42 -6.91 8.67 -3.46
CA LEU A 42 -8.23 8.61 -2.85
C LEU A 42 -8.52 9.82 -1.95
N THR A 43 -7.50 10.36 -1.28
CA THR A 43 -7.62 11.47 -0.32
C THR A 43 -7.26 12.84 -0.91
N GLY A 44 -6.63 12.89 -2.09
CA GLY A 44 -6.12 14.13 -2.69
C GLY A 44 -4.84 14.66 -2.02
N ILE A 45 -4.25 13.91 -1.09
CA ILE A 45 -2.96 14.27 -0.48
C ILE A 45 -1.87 14.17 -1.53
N ARG A 46 -1.06 15.21 -1.69
CA ARG A 46 0.06 15.21 -2.65
C ARG A 46 1.25 14.47 -2.06
N LEU A 47 1.74 13.45 -2.76
CA LEU A 47 3.05 12.85 -2.51
C LEU A 47 4.12 13.57 -3.32
N LYS A 48 5.31 13.77 -2.74
CA LYS A 48 6.46 14.33 -3.45
C LYS A 48 6.83 13.49 -4.69
N ASN A 49 6.78 12.17 -4.54
CA ASN A 49 7.05 11.20 -5.59
C ASN A 49 5.83 10.27 -5.69
N LEU A 50 4.96 10.54 -6.66
CA LEU A 50 3.86 9.62 -6.98
C LEU A 50 4.35 8.66 -8.09
N PRO A 51 4.34 7.34 -7.84
CA PRO A 51 4.70 6.38 -8.89
C PRO A 51 3.71 6.46 -10.06
N PRO A 52 4.18 6.53 -11.32
CA PRO A 52 3.30 6.63 -12.49
C PRO A 52 2.35 5.43 -12.67
N GLU A 53 2.72 4.26 -12.15
CA GLU A 53 1.96 3.01 -12.21
C GLU A 53 0.70 2.97 -11.32
N VAL A 54 0.48 3.99 -10.48
CA VAL A 54 -0.62 4.00 -9.52
C VAL A 54 -1.98 4.15 -10.22
N GLY A 55 -2.00 4.85 -11.35
CA GLY A 55 -3.21 5.05 -12.16
C GLY A 55 -4.08 6.23 -11.70
N THR A 56 -5.32 6.29 -12.19
CA THR A 56 -6.31 7.31 -11.81
C THR A 56 -7.13 6.89 -10.60
N ARG A 57 -7.90 7.81 -10.01
CA ARG A 57 -8.80 7.52 -8.90
C ARG A 57 -9.78 6.39 -9.23
N GLU A 58 -10.37 6.43 -10.42
CA GLU A 58 -11.33 5.44 -10.92
C GLU A 58 -10.67 4.07 -11.07
N GLN A 59 -9.42 4.02 -11.55
CA GLN A 59 -8.65 2.79 -11.63
C GLN A 59 -8.36 2.22 -10.23
N VAL A 60 -8.07 3.06 -9.24
CA VAL A 60 -7.89 2.64 -7.85
C VAL A 60 -9.20 2.04 -7.29
N PHE A 61 -10.35 2.71 -7.45
CA PHE A 61 -11.65 2.17 -7.00
C PHE A 61 -11.94 0.79 -7.60
N ARG A 62 -11.72 0.62 -8.92
CA ARG A 62 -11.92 -0.66 -9.61
C ARG A 62 -11.02 -1.79 -9.11
N ARG A 63 -9.78 -1.51 -8.67
CA ARG A 63 -8.90 -2.54 -8.06
C ARG A 63 -9.47 -3.13 -6.77
N TYR A 64 -10.28 -2.35 -6.05
CA TYR A 64 -10.97 -2.79 -4.84
C TYR A 64 -12.38 -3.33 -5.12
N GLY A 65 -12.80 -3.45 -6.39
CA GLY A 65 -14.15 -3.89 -6.76
C GLY A 65 -15.24 -2.88 -6.38
N LEU A 66 -14.88 -1.59 -6.28
CA LEU A 66 -15.79 -0.51 -5.92
C LEU A 66 -16.09 0.37 -7.14
N GLU A 67 -17.30 0.89 -7.20
CA GLU A 67 -17.65 1.95 -8.16
C GLU A 67 -17.11 3.30 -7.66
N PRO A 68 -16.53 4.13 -8.55
CA PRO A 68 -16.09 5.47 -8.16
C PRO A 68 -17.31 6.35 -7.81
N PRO A 69 -17.18 7.24 -6.80
CA PRO A 69 -18.25 8.18 -6.46
C PRO A 69 -18.49 9.17 -7.61
N SER A 70 -19.77 9.53 -7.80
CA SER A 70 -20.27 10.47 -8.81
C SER A 70 -19.75 11.90 -8.61
#